data_AF-A0A1S1QHZ3-F1
#
_entry.id   AF-A0A1S1QHZ3-F1
#
_cell.length_a   1.000
_cell.length_b   1.000
_cell.length_c   1.000
_cell.angle_alpha   90.00
_cell.angle_beta   90.00
_cell.angle_gamma   90.00
#
_symmetry.space_group_name_H-M   'P 1'
#
loop_
_entity.id
_entity.type
_entity.pdbx_description
1 polymer ?
#
loop_
_entity_poly.entity_id
_entity_poly.type
_entity_poly.pdbx_seq_one_letter_code
_entity_poly.pdbx_strand_id
1 'polypeptide(L)' 'MSLLASLLREFGDDDRDHMLTLIRTSIAEDLDAVAGGAAPARQVDVGTRSRRTRATTALA' A
#
# COMPACT_ATOMS: atom_id res chain seq x y z
N MET A 1 7.52 13.64 -4.54
CA MET A 1 6.36 12.77 -4.80
C MET A 1 6.38 11.63 -3.79
N SER A 2 5.30 11.40 -3.03
CA SER A 2 5.24 10.34 -2.01
C SER A 2 4.86 8.98 -2.61
N LEU A 3 5.27 7.88 -1.96
CA LEU A 3 4.90 6.51 -2.35
C LEU A 3 3.38 6.34 -2.45
N LEU A 4 2.65 6.86 -1.45
CA LEU A 4 1.18 6.85 -1.43
C LEU A 4 0.57 7.51 -2.66
N ALA A 5 1.09 8.67 -3.07
CA ALA A 5 0.62 9.34 -4.28
C ALA A 5 0.90 8.51 -5.54
N SER A 6 1.99 7.74 -5.57
CA SER A 6 2.31 6.84 -6.69
C SER A 6 1.41 5.61 -6.73
N LEU A 7 1.04 5.04 -5.59
CA LEU A 7 0.19 3.85 -5.49
C LEU A 7 -1.28 4.17 -5.76
N LEU A 8 -1.72 5.36 -5.35
CA LEU A 8 -3.11 5.80 -5.49
C LEU A 8 -3.38 6.58 -6.78
N ARG A 9 -2.40 6.65 -7.68
CA ARG A 9 -2.47 7.43 -8.93
C ARG A 9 -3.52 6.88 -9.91
N GLU A 10 -3.70 5.57 -9.97
CA GLU A 10 -4.64 4.92 -10.89
C GLU A 10 -6.08 4.84 -10.36
N PHE A 11 -6.29 5.21 -9.09
CA PHE A 11 -7.61 5.23 -8.47
C PHE A 11 -8.29 6.59 -8.70
N GLY A 12 -9.61 6.55 -8.88
CA GLY A 12 -10.44 7.76 -8.87
C GLY A 12 -10.38 8.46 -7.51
N ASP A 13 -10.77 9.73 -7.46
CA ASP A 13 -10.62 10.54 -6.24
C ASP A 13 -11.44 9.98 -5.07
N ASP A 14 -12.65 9.47 -5.32
CA ASP A 14 -13.48 8.83 -4.28
C ASP A 14 -12.83 7.56 -3.71
N ASP A 15 -12.31 6.69 -4.58
CA ASP A 15 -11.60 5.47 -4.17
C ASP A 15 -10.30 5.80 -3.43
N ARG A 16 -9.60 6.85 -3.87
CA ARG A 16 -8.39 7.34 -3.22
C ARG A 16 -8.67 7.81 -1.80
N ASP A 17 -9.71 8.61 -1.60
CA ASP A 17 -10.08 9.11 -0.28
C ASP A 17 -10.56 7.99 0.65
N HIS A 18 -11.31 7.02 0.11
CA HIS A 18 -11.69 5.82 0.84
C HIS A 18 -10.45 5.02 1.28
N MET A 19 -9.51 4.76 0.37
CA MET A 19 -8.27 4.05 0.67
C MET A 19 -7.40 4.78 1.70
N LEU A 20 -7.27 6.11 1.58
CA LEU A 20 -6.54 6.92 2.56
C LEU A 20 -7.19 6.85 3.94
N THR A 21 -8.53 6.81 4.00
CA THR A 21 -9.26 6.65 5.25
C THR A 21 -8.98 5.29 5.88
N LEU A 22 -9.06 4.21 5.12
CA LEU A 22 -8.75 2.86 5.61
C LEU A 22 -7.31 2.75 6.14
N ILE A 23 -6.34 3.32 5.40
CA ILE A 23 -4.93 3.32 5.82
C ILE A 23 -4.75 4.09 7.13
N ARG A 24 -5.39 5.26 7.28
CA ARG A 24 -5.31 6.05 8.52
C ARG A 24 -5.91 5.30 9.71
N THR A 25 -7.07 4.67 9.54
CA THR A 25 -7.73 3.90 10.61
C THR A 25 -6.85 2.74 11.05
N SER A 26 -6.34 1.94 10.11
CA SER A 26 -5.47 0.80 10.43
C SER A 26 -4.20 1.22 11.15
N ILE A 27 -3.55 2.32 10.74
CA ILE A 27 -2.36 2.83 11.44
C ILE A 27 -2.70 3.27 12.87
N ALA A 28 -3.85 3.92 13.08
CA ALA A 28 -4.26 4.35 14.41
C ALA A 28 -4.52 3.16 15.35
N GLU A 29 -5.18 2.12 14.85
CA GLU A 29 -5.41 0.88 15.59
C GLU A 29 -4.10 0.16 15.95
N ASP A 30 -3.16 0.08 15.01
CA ASP A 30 -1.84 -0.51 15.25
C ASP A 30 -1.06 0.27 16.31
N LEU A 31 -1.12 1.61 16.28
CA LEU A 31 -0.45 2.46 17.26
C LEU A 31 -1.08 2.32 18.65
N ASP A 32 -2.40 2.21 18.74
CA ASP A 32 -3.10 1.98 20.01
C ASP A 32 -2.76 0.61 20.59
N ALA A 33 -2.71 -0.43 19.75
CA ALA A 33 -2.28 -1.76 20.15
C ALA A 33 -0.84 -1.77 20.69
N VAL A 34 0.08 -1.07 20.00
CA VAL A 34 1.47 -0.92 20.45
C VAL A 34 1.56 -0.13 21.76
N ALA A 35 0.77 0.93 21.92
CA ALA A 35 0.68 1.67 23.17
C ALA A 35 0.14 0.80 24.33
N GLY A 36 -0.76 -0.14 24.02
CA GLY A 36 -1.26 -1.18 24.92
C GLY A 36 -0.26 -2.30 25.23
N GLY A 37 0.96 -2.25 24.66
CA GLY A 37 2.03 -3.21 24.93
C GLY A 37 2.14 -4.36 23.91
N ALA A 38 1.38 -4.33 22.81
CA ALA A 38 1.60 -5.25 21.71
C ALA A 38 2.97 -5.00 21.07
N ALA A 39 3.65 -6.09 20.67
CA ALA A 39 4.85 -5.95 19.86
C ALA A 39 4.47 -5.40 18.47
N PRO A 40 5.22 -4.44 17.90
CA PRO A 40 4.92 -3.93 16.57
C PRO A 40 4.97 -5.05 15.56
N ALA A 41 3.91 -5.19 14.76
CA ALA A 41 3.88 -6.15 13.67
C ALA A 41 5.06 -5.84 12.73
N ARG A 42 5.93 -6.82 12.50
CA ARG A 42 7.01 -6.65 11.53
C ARG A 42 6.36 -6.41 10.17
N GLN A 43 6.69 -5.30 9.53
CA GLN A 43 6.30 -5.08 8.15
C GLN A 43 6.77 -6.30 7.36
N VAL A 44 5.82 -6.98 6.72
CA VAL A 44 6.13 -8.07 5.81
C VAL A 44 7.06 -7.46 4.77
N ASP A 45 8.29 -7.95 4.69
CA ASP A 45 9.26 -7.42 3.73
C ASP A 45 8.68 -7.69 2.34
N VAL A 46 8.05 -6.66 1.78
CA VAL A 46 7.49 -6.70 0.43
C VAL A 46 8.69 -6.53 -0.48
N GLY A 47 9.54 -7.56 -0.53
CA GLY A 47 10.73 -7.60 -1.37
C GLY A 47 10.36 -7.17 -2.79
N THR A 48 11.34 -6.68 -3.55
CA THR A 48 11.14 -6.12 -4.89
C THR A 48 10.35 -7.09 -5.77
N ARG A 49 9.02 -6.94 -5.81
CA ARG A 49 8.14 -7.78 -6.61
C ARG A 49 8.55 -7.55 -8.06
N SER A 50 9.22 -8.53 -8.64
CA SER A 50 9.72 -8.45 -10.01
C SER A 50 8.51 -8.25 -10.93
N ARG A 51 8.38 -7.03 -11.48
CA ARG A 51 7.28 -6.64 -12.36
C ARG A 51 7.42 -7.52 -13.60
N ARG A 52 6.61 -8.58 -13.70
CA ARG A 52 6.61 -9.47 -14.87
C ARG A 52 6.15 -8.65 -16.08
N THR A 53 7.09 -8.10 -16.83
CA THR A 53 6.83 -7.49 -18.12
C THR A 53 6.41 -8.62 -19.06
N ARG A 54 5.11 -8.77 -19.26
CA ARG A 54 4.58 -9.58 -20.36
C ARG A 54 4.96 -8.84 -21.65
N ALA A 55 6.10 -9.18 -22.21
CA ALA A 55 6.44 -8.80 -23.58
C ALA A 55 5.34 -9.42 -24.46
N THR A 56 4.44 -8.58 -24.95
CA THR A 56 3.56 -8.93 -26.06
C THR A 56 4.47 -9.12 -27.27
N THR A 57 4.74 -10.38 -27.60
CA THR A 57 5.30 -10.76 -28.90
C THR A 57 4.32 -10.27 -29.97
N ALA A 58 4.59 -9.11 -30.55
CA ALA A 58 4.01 -8.74 -31.83
C ALA A 58 4.83 -9.48 -32.89
N LEU A 59 4.22 -10.51 -33.46
CA LEU A 59 4.63 -11.12 -34.72
C LEU A 59 4.67 -10.00 -35.78
N ALA A 60 5.80 -9.84 -36.45
CA ALA A 60 5.93 -9.20 -37.75
C ALA A 60 6.93 -10.01 -38.57
#